data_AF-A0A6C0D763-F1
#
_entry.id   AF-A0A6C0D763-F1
#
_cell.length_a   1.000
_cell.length_b   1.000
_cell.length_c   1.000
_cell.angle_alpha   90.00
_cell.angle_beta   90.00
_cell.angle_gamma   90.00
#
_symmetry.space_group_name_H-M   'P 1'
#
loop_
_entity.id
_entity.type
_entity.pdbx_description
1 polymer ?
#
loop_
_entity_poly.entity_id
_entity_poly.type
_entity_poly.pdbx_seq_one_letter_code
_entity_poly.pdbx_strand_id
1 'polypeptide(L)'
;MDTIEFTNKIKNNEQSIFVKYGDGEIACMYNDAGGNCDNDPYTRELGLGLVNSLGFYCYHQNSYIGKWHGKEGFQRLQHIINVVGLPEPKFVDYHLVYNDEKVFDTKNLFNFVKTVQDSSRKKIIISNSNNIKLKKLFNTEDFFEVSSQNWFVNFESILSYLKHQITDNCIVLTAAGMGSKVLIAELLKTNPTISAIDIGSSFDYLCQKRNTRDRTHTYEDIYNYYKELLPTNWEDPKKKMRAAICLRGVHYIEKIDNWYVNYKDSLESFNNYLCEPLKKDGYEQIDVFMSTYETNVLDELKNDYNVVKLMLPDFDINADRQDITFEHFIRLFEGVVSYEKENNFKYDFVVSTRFDVKFNWPIDNPNKLYKKVDYNMFNITYIHPYGHCDDCLWLFPRKHLEELIKGVHYLYRNNSVPFRIHEHITKPINYLCDVSVFGSGIENYGLTRKSRSNPKERYRPN
;
A
#
# COMPACT_ATOMS: atom_id res chain seq x y z
N MET A 1 -8.49 35.28 -6.88
CA MET A 1 -7.17 34.87 -6.37
C MET A 1 -6.49 33.98 -7.38
N ASP A 2 -5.27 34.33 -7.73
CA ASP A 2 -4.39 33.56 -8.60
C ASP A 2 -3.24 32.93 -7.79
N THR A 3 -2.36 32.19 -8.47
CA THR A 3 -1.23 31.49 -7.83
C THR A 3 -0.25 32.47 -7.19
N ILE A 4 -0.10 33.68 -7.72
CA ILE A 4 0.82 34.70 -7.18
C ILE A 4 0.29 35.20 -5.84
N GLU A 5 -0.98 35.60 -5.79
CA GLU A 5 -1.63 36.06 -4.57
C GLU A 5 -1.62 34.96 -3.48
N PHE A 6 -1.92 33.72 -3.86
CA PHE A 6 -1.87 32.58 -2.93
C PHE A 6 -0.45 32.31 -2.40
N THR A 7 0.56 32.40 -3.28
CA THR A 7 1.98 32.26 -2.90
C THR A 7 2.42 33.34 -1.93
N ASN A 8 1.98 34.59 -2.14
CA ASN A 8 2.29 35.71 -1.24
C ASN A 8 1.73 35.48 0.17
N LYS A 9 0.52 34.91 0.30
CA LYS A 9 -0.03 34.56 1.61
C LYS A 9 0.86 33.56 2.36
N ILE A 10 1.34 32.52 1.68
CA ILE A 10 2.26 31.54 2.29
C ILE A 10 3.57 32.20 2.72
N LYS A 11 4.14 33.06 1.85
CA LYS A 11 5.36 33.83 2.13
C LYS A 11 5.21 34.74 3.36
N ASN A 12 4.03 35.32 3.54
CA ASN A 12 3.71 36.20 4.67
C ASN A 12 3.31 35.45 5.95
N ASN A 13 3.43 34.11 5.99
CA ASN A 13 2.95 33.26 7.07
C ASN A 13 1.44 33.43 7.36
N GLU A 14 0.67 33.85 6.36
CA GLU A 14 -0.77 33.88 6.48
C GLU A 14 -1.33 32.46 6.36
N GLN A 15 -2.42 32.23 7.06
CA GLN A 15 -3.19 31.01 6.88
C GLN A 15 -3.77 30.97 5.47
N SER A 16 -3.55 29.85 4.78
CA SER A 16 -4.04 29.62 3.43
C SER A 16 -4.60 28.21 3.33
N ILE A 17 -5.88 28.10 2.98
CA ILE A 17 -6.56 26.82 2.80
C ILE A 17 -7.05 26.73 1.36
N PHE A 18 -6.59 25.71 0.64
CA PHE A 18 -7.02 25.47 -0.74
C PHE A 18 -7.44 24.01 -0.90
N VAL A 19 -8.65 23.79 -1.42
CA VAL A 19 -9.22 22.45 -1.66
C VAL A 19 -9.84 22.35 -3.04
N LYS A 20 -9.81 21.15 -3.62
CA LYS A 20 -10.24 20.89 -5.00
C LYS A 20 -11.36 19.85 -5.05
N TYR A 21 -12.59 20.23 -5.39
CA TYR A 21 -13.66 19.25 -5.62
C TYR A 21 -13.71 18.91 -7.11
N GLY A 22 -13.16 17.75 -7.48
CA GLY A 22 -13.21 17.23 -8.84
C GLY A 22 -14.51 16.47 -9.11
N ASP A 23 -14.59 15.91 -10.31
CA ASP A 23 -15.69 15.06 -10.77
C ASP A 23 -15.95 13.87 -9.83
N GLY A 24 -14.90 13.20 -9.36
CA GLY A 24 -15.00 12.07 -8.44
C GLY A 24 -15.61 12.45 -7.08
N GLU A 25 -15.16 13.56 -6.47
CA GLU A 25 -15.72 14.03 -5.21
C GLU A 25 -17.20 14.41 -5.37
N ILE A 26 -17.54 15.09 -6.47
CA ILE A 26 -18.92 15.51 -6.75
C ILE A 26 -19.81 14.28 -6.97
N ALA A 27 -19.38 13.30 -7.76
CA ALA A 27 -20.12 12.05 -7.95
C ALA A 27 -20.37 11.31 -6.62
N CYS A 28 -19.35 11.26 -5.76
CA CYS A 28 -19.46 10.67 -4.43
C CYS A 28 -20.48 11.40 -3.52
N MET A 29 -20.52 12.75 -3.55
CA MET A 29 -21.52 13.53 -2.81
C MET A 29 -22.96 13.25 -3.25
N TYR A 30 -23.18 12.91 -4.53
CA TYR A 30 -24.49 12.51 -5.05
C TYR A 30 -24.82 11.03 -4.78
N ASN A 31 -23.92 10.29 -4.13
CA ASN A 31 -24.05 8.86 -3.91
C ASN A 31 -24.24 8.09 -5.23
N ASP A 32 -23.50 8.51 -6.27
CA ASP A 32 -23.40 7.77 -7.53
C ASP A 32 -22.81 6.37 -7.25
N ALA A 33 -23.13 5.39 -8.09
CA ALA A 33 -22.58 4.04 -7.96
C ALA A 33 -21.16 3.95 -8.55
N GLY A 34 -20.32 3.07 -8.00
CA GLY A 34 -18.99 2.77 -8.52
C GLY A 34 -17.86 3.42 -7.71
N GLY A 35 -16.90 4.02 -8.40
CA GLY A 35 -15.73 4.66 -7.80
C GLY A 35 -15.04 5.61 -8.76
N ASN A 36 -14.06 6.36 -8.27
CA ASN A 36 -13.30 7.32 -9.08
C ASN A 36 -12.31 6.62 -10.06
N CYS A 37 -11.52 7.42 -10.79
CA CYS A 37 -10.50 6.91 -11.71
C CYS A 37 -9.43 6.02 -11.07
N ASP A 38 -9.25 6.13 -9.76
CA ASP A 38 -8.31 5.33 -8.97
C ASP A 38 -8.97 4.08 -8.35
N ASN A 39 -10.27 3.85 -8.62
CA ASN A 39 -11.13 2.82 -8.03
C ASN A 39 -11.42 2.99 -6.53
N ASP A 40 -11.30 4.20 -5.99
CA ASP A 40 -11.84 4.49 -4.65
C ASP A 40 -13.37 4.40 -4.70
N PRO A 41 -13.99 3.55 -3.87
CA PRO A 41 -15.44 3.38 -3.89
C PRO A 41 -16.16 4.65 -3.44
N TYR A 42 -17.28 4.94 -4.09
CA TYR A 42 -18.22 5.93 -3.59
C TYR A 42 -19.02 5.32 -2.44
N THR A 43 -18.72 5.76 -1.22
CA THR A 43 -19.43 5.34 -0.02
C THR A 43 -20.29 6.48 0.50
N ARG A 44 -21.44 6.15 1.08
CA ARG A 44 -22.34 7.13 1.70
C ARG A 44 -21.61 7.95 2.77
N GLU A 45 -20.76 7.32 3.56
CA GLU A 45 -19.99 7.98 4.61
C GLU A 45 -19.04 9.03 4.03
N LEU A 46 -18.27 8.68 3.00
CA LEU A 46 -17.38 9.62 2.32
C LEU A 46 -18.17 10.75 1.65
N GLY A 47 -19.29 10.44 0.97
CA GLY A 47 -20.16 11.44 0.35
C GLY A 47 -20.70 12.46 1.36
N LEU A 48 -21.17 12.00 2.52
CA LEU A 48 -21.61 12.89 3.61
C LEU A 48 -20.45 13.69 4.20
N GLY A 49 -19.28 13.06 4.41
CA GLY A 49 -18.07 13.74 4.87
C GLY A 49 -17.65 14.86 3.92
N LEU A 50 -17.75 14.63 2.62
CA LEU A 50 -17.46 15.61 1.57
C LEU A 50 -18.45 16.78 1.59
N VAL A 51 -19.76 16.54 1.73
CA VAL A 51 -20.75 17.62 1.86
C VAL A 51 -20.49 18.45 3.13
N ASN A 52 -20.17 17.79 4.25
CA ASN A 52 -19.87 18.47 5.51
C ASN A 52 -18.60 19.31 5.44
N SER A 53 -17.55 18.80 4.78
CA SER A 53 -16.31 19.57 4.60
C SER A 53 -16.51 20.74 3.64
N LEU A 54 -17.29 20.58 2.56
CA LEU A 54 -17.71 21.69 1.70
C LEU A 54 -18.40 22.79 2.51
N GLY A 55 -19.37 22.41 3.37
CA GLY A 55 -20.03 23.34 4.27
C GLY A 55 -19.05 24.09 5.17
N PHE A 56 -18.10 23.37 5.79
CA PHE A 56 -17.05 23.99 6.62
C PHE A 56 -16.26 25.05 5.84
N TYR A 57 -15.83 24.76 4.61
CA TYR A 57 -15.06 25.73 3.81
C TYR A 57 -15.90 26.94 3.39
N CYS A 58 -17.16 26.76 3.01
CA CYS A 58 -18.04 27.88 2.68
C CYS A 58 -18.11 28.95 3.79
N TYR A 59 -17.99 28.55 5.07
CA TYR A 59 -17.96 29.48 6.21
C TYR A 59 -16.55 29.92 6.64
N HIS A 60 -15.49 29.26 6.17
CA HIS A 60 -14.13 29.53 6.64
C HIS A 60 -13.46 30.66 5.83
N GLN A 61 -13.12 31.77 6.51
CA GLN A 61 -12.66 33.01 5.86
C GLN A 61 -11.42 32.85 4.98
N ASN A 62 -10.46 32.01 5.36
CA ASN A 62 -9.21 31.79 4.62
C ASN A 62 -9.24 30.58 3.67
N SER A 63 -10.42 30.08 3.35
CA SER A 63 -10.57 28.94 2.44
C SER A 63 -10.89 29.37 1.01
N TYR A 64 -10.32 28.64 0.07
CA TYR A 64 -10.49 28.81 -1.37
C TYR A 64 -10.84 27.46 -1.99
N ILE A 65 -11.88 27.45 -2.80
CA ILE A 65 -12.37 26.23 -3.45
C ILE A 65 -12.03 26.29 -4.94
N GLY A 66 -11.31 25.28 -5.43
CA GLY A 66 -11.00 25.14 -6.86
C GLY A 66 -12.26 24.92 -7.68
N LYS A 67 -12.51 25.79 -8.66
CA LYS A 67 -13.65 25.72 -9.57
C LYS A 67 -13.37 24.76 -10.72
N TRP A 68 -13.91 23.53 -10.64
CA TRP A 68 -13.74 22.53 -11.70
C TRP A 68 -14.12 23.10 -13.07
N HIS A 69 -13.29 22.85 -14.07
CA HIS A 69 -13.43 23.43 -15.41
C HIS A 69 -14.58 22.79 -16.21
N GLY A 70 -14.98 21.56 -15.87
CA GLY A 70 -16.13 20.90 -16.49
C GLY A 70 -17.45 21.58 -16.10
N LYS A 71 -18.20 22.06 -17.10
CA LYS A 71 -19.48 22.76 -16.90
C LYS A 71 -20.46 21.97 -16.04
N GLU A 72 -20.61 20.67 -16.32
CA GLU A 72 -21.53 19.79 -15.59
C GLU A 72 -21.10 19.60 -14.13
N GLY A 73 -19.82 19.33 -13.87
CA GLY A 73 -19.30 19.18 -12.51
C GLY A 73 -19.52 20.46 -11.69
N PHE A 74 -19.18 21.62 -12.24
CA PHE A 74 -19.41 22.88 -11.55
C PHE A 74 -20.90 23.15 -11.27
N GLN A 75 -21.80 22.84 -12.22
CA GLN A 75 -23.24 22.96 -12.01
C GLN A 75 -23.75 22.02 -10.91
N ARG A 76 -23.24 20.77 -10.85
CA ARG A 76 -23.57 19.81 -9.80
C ARG A 76 -23.10 20.28 -8.42
N LEU A 77 -21.90 20.86 -8.32
CA LEU A 77 -21.38 21.43 -7.08
C LEU A 77 -22.24 22.64 -6.61
N GLN A 78 -22.57 23.55 -7.53
CA GLN A 78 -23.44 24.68 -7.23
C GLN A 78 -24.83 24.23 -6.78
N HIS A 79 -25.36 23.17 -7.38
CA HIS A 79 -26.63 22.59 -6.96
C HIS A 79 -26.57 22.09 -5.51
N ILE A 80 -25.50 21.41 -5.10
CA ILE A 80 -25.31 20.99 -3.70
C ILE A 80 -25.29 22.22 -2.77
N ILE A 81 -24.50 23.25 -3.11
CA ILE A 81 -24.41 24.49 -2.33
C ILE A 81 -25.80 25.10 -2.13
N ASN A 82 -26.59 25.20 -3.20
CA ASN A 82 -27.92 25.79 -3.17
C ASN A 82 -28.93 24.94 -2.39
N VAL A 83 -28.93 23.62 -2.58
CA VAL A 83 -29.89 22.71 -1.90
C VAL A 83 -29.60 22.61 -0.40
N VAL A 84 -28.33 22.60 -0.01
CA VAL A 84 -27.92 22.58 1.41
C VAL A 84 -28.06 23.97 2.06
N GLY A 85 -28.16 25.04 1.26
CA GLY A 85 -28.27 26.41 1.76
C GLY A 85 -26.93 26.95 2.28
N LEU A 86 -25.82 26.57 1.64
CA LEU A 86 -24.48 27.05 1.99
C LEU A 86 -24.22 28.43 1.38
N PRO A 87 -23.42 29.29 2.03
CA PRO A 87 -23.00 30.54 1.41
C PRO A 87 -22.06 30.27 0.23
N GLU A 88 -22.05 31.19 -0.72
CA GLU A 88 -21.18 31.12 -1.90
C GLU A 88 -19.70 31.10 -1.47
N PRO A 89 -18.93 30.05 -1.81
CA PRO A 89 -17.53 29.96 -1.42
C PRO A 89 -16.64 30.88 -2.26
N LYS A 90 -15.41 31.11 -1.78
CA LYS A 90 -14.38 31.81 -2.56
C LYS A 90 -13.83 30.90 -3.64
N PHE A 91 -14.49 30.87 -4.79
CA PHE A 91 -14.01 30.12 -5.94
C PHE A 91 -12.72 30.71 -6.52
N VAL A 92 -11.78 29.84 -6.85
CA VAL A 92 -10.52 30.14 -7.54
C VAL A 92 -10.34 29.16 -8.69
N ASP A 93 -9.34 29.39 -9.56
CA ASP A 93 -9.04 28.42 -10.62
C ASP A 93 -8.71 27.05 -10.00
N TYR A 94 -9.33 25.98 -10.50
CA TYR A 94 -9.03 24.62 -10.04
C TYR A 94 -7.56 24.24 -10.26
N HIS A 95 -6.93 24.81 -11.29
CA HIS A 95 -5.52 24.63 -11.60
C HIS A 95 -4.58 25.57 -10.84
N LEU A 96 -5.05 26.27 -9.79
CA LEU A 96 -4.23 27.16 -8.95
C LEU A 96 -2.89 26.54 -8.55
N VAL A 97 -2.92 25.25 -8.20
CA VAL A 97 -1.75 24.43 -7.88
C VAL A 97 -1.77 23.18 -8.75
N TYR A 98 -1.61 23.33 -10.07
CA TYR A 98 -1.61 22.22 -11.03
C TYR A 98 -0.65 22.47 -12.19
N ASN A 99 0.09 21.44 -12.61
CA ASN A 99 0.99 21.52 -13.77
C ASN A 99 0.18 21.39 -15.08
N ASP A 100 -0.44 22.48 -15.55
CA ASP A 100 -1.04 22.62 -16.88
C ASP A 100 -0.22 23.53 -17.80
N GLU A 101 -0.69 23.75 -19.03
CA GLU A 101 0.00 24.56 -20.05
C GLU A 101 0.27 26.00 -19.58
N LYS A 102 -0.69 26.64 -18.92
CA LYS A 102 -0.59 28.05 -18.49
C LYS A 102 0.51 28.27 -17.45
N VAL A 103 0.87 27.21 -16.73
CA VAL A 103 1.84 27.27 -15.65
C VAL A 103 3.29 27.28 -16.14
N PHE A 104 3.58 26.73 -17.31
CA PHE A 104 4.93 26.75 -17.88
C PHE A 104 5.35 28.15 -18.34
N ASP A 105 4.39 28.99 -18.71
CA ASP A 105 4.67 30.34 -19.24
C ASP A 105 5.04 31.37 -18.14
N THR A 106 4.57 31.17 -16.90
CA THR A 106 4.55 32.25 -15.90
C THR A 106 5.48 32.04 -14.69
N LYS A 107 6.16 30.89 -14.58
CA LYS A 107 6.92 30.46 -13.37
C LYS A 107 6.11 30.53 -12.06
N ASN A 108 4.79 30.69 -12.11
CA ASN A 108 3.96 30.91 -10.92
C ASN A 108 3.95 29.68 -10.01
N LEU A 109 3.79 28.48 -10.58
CA LEU A 109 3.82 27.25 -9.78
C LEU A 109 5.23 26.92 -9.30
N PHE A 110 6.27 27.21 -10.09
CA PHE A 110 7.66 27.15 -9.64
C PHE A 110 7.87 28.00 -8.38
N ASN A 111 7.42 29.26 -8.41
CA ASN A 111 7.54 30.17 -7.28
C ASN A 111 6.71 29.72 -6.07
N PHE A 112 5.54 29.12 -6.29
CA PHE A 112 4.75 28.48 -5.24
C PHE A 112 5.55 27.36 -4.56
N VAL A 113 6.07 26.40 -5.34
CA VAL A 113 6.85 25.27 -4.81
C VAL A 113 8.06 25.77 -4.04
N LYS A 114 8.82 26.69 -4.64
CA LYS A 114 9.97 27.33 -4.01
C LYS A 114 9.60 28.01 -2.68
N THR A 115 8.50 28.75 -2.65
CA THR A 115 8.04 29.43 -1.42
C THR A 115 7.69 28.45 -0.31
N VAL A 116 7.06 27.32 -0.65
CA VAL A 116 6.79 26.25 0.34
C VAL A 116 8.09 25.59 0.79
N GLN A 117 9.01 25.32 -0.15
CA GLN A 117 10.31 24.71 0.12
C GLN A 117 11.17 25.60 1.04
N ASP A 118 11.19 26.90 0.80
CA ASP A 118 11.96 27.91 1.55
C ASP A 118 11.30 28.31 2.87
N SER A 119 10.03 27.96 3.08
CA SER A 119 9.33 28.26 4.33
C SER A 119 9.99 27.53 5.51
N SER A 120 10.18 28.27 6.62
CA SER A 120 10.64 27.71 7.90
C SER A 120 9.56 26.93 8.66
N ARG A 121 8.31 27.01 8.20
CA ARG A 121 7.17 26.29 8.79
C ARG A 121 7.37 24.78 8.63
N LYS A 122 6.98 24.01 9.66
CA LYS A 122 6.90 22.54 9.55
C LYS A 122 6.01 22.18 8.36
N LYS A 123 6.44 21.24 7.52
CA LYS A 123 5.70 20.80 6.31
C LYS A 123 5.36 19.33 6.47
N ILE A 124 4.09 18.98 6.44
CA ILE A 124 3.64 17.59 6.54
C ILE A 124 2.97 17.22 5.22
N ILE A 125 3.46 16.17 4.57
CA ILE A 125 2.87 15.63 3.34
C ILE A 125 1.99 14.43 3.70
N ILE A 126 0.76 14.40 3.18
CA ILE A 126 -0.17 13.28 3.34
C ILE A 126 -0.48 12.73 1.94
N SER A 127 0.02 11.53 1.63
CA SER A 127 -0.06 10.95 0.29
C SER A 127 0.23 9.45 0.30
N ASN A 128 -0.06 8.74 -0.79
CA ASN A 128 0.43 7.37 -0.99
C ASN A 128 1.93 7.31 -1.33
N SER A 129 2.55 6.15 -1.13
CA SER A 129 3.99 5.91 -1.37
C SER A 129 4.48 6.18 -2.78
N ASN A 130 3.63 6.12 -3.80
CA ASN A 130 4.05 6.44 -5.17
C ASN A 130 4.51 7.91 -5.28
N ASN A 131 4.00 8.78 -4.41
CA ASN A 131 4.33 10.19 -4.33
C ASN A 131 5.35 10.51 -3.22
N ILE A 132 6.15 9.54 -2.77
CA ILE A 132 7.18 9.76 -1.73
C ILE A 132 8.22 10.82 -2.13
N LYS A 133 8.44 11.05 -3.44
CA LYS A 133 9.33 12.10 -3.94
C LYS A 133 8.87 13.52 -3.60
N LEU A 134 7.61 13.72 -3.20
CA LEU A 134 7.12 15.00 -2.69
C LEU A 134 7.94 15.49 -1.49
N LYS A 135 8.48 14.57 -0.67
CA LYS A 135 9.41 14.89 0.44
C LYS A 135 10.59 15.73 -0.05
N LYS A 136 11.23 15.25 -1.12
CA LYS A 136 12.37 15.92 -1.75
C LYS A 136 11.95 17.23 -2.38
N LEU A 137 10.82 17.26 -3.09
CA LEU A 137 10.31 18.46 -3.78
C LEU A 137 10.01 19.61 -2.81
N PHE A 138 9.36 19.32 -1.69
CA PHE A 138 8.97 20.32 -0.69
C PHE A 138 9.95 20.46 0.48
N ASN A 139 11.12 19.80 0.40
CA ASN A 139 12.18 19.82 1.41
C ASN A 139 11.65 19.55 2.82
N THR A 140 11.09 18.34 3.02
CA THR A 140 10.61 17.87 4.33
C THR A 140 10.82 16.37 4.51
N GLU A 141 11.05 15.98 5.75
CA GLU A 141 11.10 14.57 6.15
C GLU A 141 9.74 14.02 6.61
N ASP A 142 8.81 14.90 6.99
CA ASP A 142 7.50 14.52 7.50
C ASP A 142 6.57 14.11 6.35
N PHE A 143 6.36 12.80 6.23
CA PHE A 143 5.47 12.19 5.25
C PHE A 143 4.60 11.16 5.96
N PHE A 144 3.29 11.37 5.92
CA PHE A 144 2.32 10.42 6.39
C PHE A 144 1.76 9.65 5.19
N GLU A 145 2.08 8.36 5.15
CA GLU A 145 1.61 7.48 4.10
C GLU A 145 0.16 7.05 4.33
N VAL A 146 -0.67 7.16 3.29
CA VAL A 146 -2.00 6.55 3.23
C VAL A 146 -2.05 5.50 2.12
N SER A 147 -2.93 4.50 2.23
CA SER A 147 -3.16 3.54 1.14
C SER A 147 -3.54 4.27 -0.16
N SER A 148 -3.10 3.74 -1.30
CA SER A 148 -3.40 4.31 -2.62
C SER A 148 -4.88 4.23 -2.98
N GLN A 149 -5.63 3.37 -2.33
CA GLN A 149 -7.07 3.17 -2.50
C GLN A 149 -7.75 2.97 -1.15
N ASN A 150 -8.99 3.45 -1.06
CA ASN A 150 -9.95 3.23 0.01
C ASN A 150 -9.41 3.49 1.43
N TRP A 151 -8.44 4.39 1.58
CA TRP A 151 -7.84 4.67 2.90
C TRP A 151 -8.84 5.30 3.87
N PHE A 152 -9.94 5.85 3.36
CA PHE A 152 -10.99 6.50 4.15
C PHE A 152 -11.68 5.54 5.14
N VAL A 153 -11.64 4.22 4.91
CA VAL A 153 -12.13 3.24 5.92
C VAL A 153 -11.35 3.29 7.23
N ASN A 154 -10.14 3.85 7.21
CA ASN A 154 -9.27 4.03 8.38
C ASN A 154 -9.23 5.51 8.83
N PHE A 155 -10.20 6.33 8.41
CA PHE A 155 -10.19 7.79 8.60
C PHE A 155 -9.96 8.20 10.05
N GLU A 156 -10.70 7.64 11.01
CA GLU A 156 -10.59 8.01 12.43
C GLU A 156 -9.20 7.72 13.01
N SER A 157 -8.60 6.58 12.67
CA SER A 157 -7.25 6.23 13.11
C SER A 157 -6.21 7.19 12.51
N ILE A 158 -6.36 7.51 11.22
CA ILE A 158 -5.48 8.44 10.51
C ILE A 158 -5.60 9.85 11.09
N LEU A 159 -6.82 10.32 11.30
CA LEU A 159 -7.12 11.63 11.88
C LEU A 159 -6.53 11.74 13.29
N SER A 160 -6.74 10.73 14.14
CA SER A 160 -6.20 10.69 15.50
C SER A 160 -4.68 10.78 15.50
N TYR A 161 -4.00 10.01 14.63
CA TYR A 161 -2.54 10.07 14.52
C TYR A 161 -2.06 11.47 14.09
N LEU A 162 -2.65 12.02 13.03
CA LEU A 162 -2.24 13.31 12.46
C LEU A 162 -2.45 14.48 13.43
N LYS A 163 -3.51 14.44 14.26
CA LYS A 163 -3.72 15.44 15.33
C LYS A 163 -2.54 15.54 16.30
N HIS A 164 -1.82 14.44 16.53
CA HIS A 164 -0.63 14.44 17.40
C HIS A 164 0.65 14.90 16.69
N GLN A 165 0.68 14.88 15.35
CA GLN A 165 1.86 15.25 14.56
C GLN A 165 1.86 16.72 14.12
N ILE A 166 0.68 17.31 13.99
CA ILE A 166 0.49 18.68 13.55
C ILE A 166 0.85 19.67 14.67
N THR A 167 1.56 20.71 14.29
CA THR A 167 1.93 21.83 15.16
C THR A 167 1.30 23.11 14.64
N ASP A 168 1.20 24.13 15.48
CA ASP A 168 0.73 25.45 15.07
C ASP A 168 1.53 25.99 13.89
N ASN A 169 0.83 26.69 13.00
CA ASN A 169 1.39 27.29 11.80
C ASN A 169 2.13 26.30 10.87
N CYS A 170 1.89 24.98 10.92
CA CYS A 170 2.47 24.08 9.92
C CYS A 170 1.80 24.27 8.55
N ILE A 171 2.44 23.75 7.49
CA ILE A 171 1.87 23.61 6.15
C ILE A 171 1.55 22.13 5.95
N VAL A 172 0.29 21.80 5.75
CA VAL A 172 -0.16 20.46 5.38
C VAL A 172 -0.40 20.42 3.88
N LEU A 173 0.27 19.50 3.18
CA LEU A 173 0.13 19.28 1.75
C LEU A 173 -0.52 17.91 1.54
N THR A 174 -1.65 17.85 0.83
CA THR A 174 -2.34 16.57 0.60
C THR A 174 -2.39 16.18 -0.87
N ALA A 175 -2.02 14.93 -1.17
CA ALA A 175 -2.23 14.25 -2.44
C ALA A 175 -2.91 12.89 -2.18
N ALA A 176 -4.05 12.93 -1.49
CA ALA A 176 -4.70 11.77 -0.89
C ALA A 176 -6.16 11.58 -1.35
N GLY A 177 -6.43 11.85 -2.63
CA GLY A 177 -7.73 11.55 -3.27
C GLY A 177 -8.94 12.28 -2.65
N MET A 178 -10.11 11.64 -2.70
CA MET A 178 -11.38 12.25 -2.26
C MET A 178 -11.42 12.52 -0.75
N GLY A 179 -10.87 11.61 0.07
CA GLY A 179 -10.88 11.74 1.52
C GLY A 179 -10.10 12.93 2.06
N SER A 180 -9.20 13.53 1.26
CA SER A 180 -8.32 14.61 1.74
C SER A 180 -9.08 15.87 2.17
N LYS A 181 -10.22 16.16 1.55
CA LYS A 181 -11.05 17.34 1.86
C LYS A 181 -11.68 17.20 3.23
N VAL A 182 -12.20 16.01 3.52
CA VAL A 182 -12.75 15.69 4.84
C VAL A 182 -11.64 15.77 5.89
N LEU A 183 -10.47 15.20 5.60
CA LEU A 183 -9.33 15.21 6.51
C LEU A 183 -8.87 16.64 6.82
N ILE A 184 -8.67 17.48 5.80
CA ILE A 184 -8.25 18.87 5.98
C ILE A 184 -9.25 19.64 6.86
N ALA A 185 -10.55 19.49 6.62
CA ALA A 185 -11.58 20.15 7.42
C ALA A 185 -11.51 19.73 8.90
N GLU A 186 -11.38 18.42 9.18
CA GLU A 186 -11.27 17.93 10.55
C GLU A 186 -9.98 18.36 11.25
N LEU A 187 -8.85 18.42 10.54
CA LEU A 187 -7.60 18.93 11.08
C LEU A 187 -7.70 20.42 11.43
N LEU A 188 -8.31 21.22 10.56
CA LEU A 188 -8.52 22.66 10.79
C LEU A 188 -9.47 22.95 11.96
N LYS A 189 -10.50 22.11 12.18
CA LYS A 189 -11.37 22.22 13.36
C LYS A 189 -10.58 22.05 14.66
N THR A 190 -9.53 21.22 14.65
CA THR A 190 -8.67 21.01 15.84
C THR A 190 -7.50 21.96 15.95
N ASN A 191 -6.93 22.40 14.82
CA ASN A 191 -5.88 23.38 14.80
C ASN A 191 -6.17 24.43 13.70
N PRO A 192 -6.84 25.54 14.05
CA PRO A 192 -7.25 26.54 13.08
C PRO A 192 -6.10 27.45 12.62
N THR A 193 -4.85 27.19 13.00
CA THR A 193 -3.68 28.00 12.59
C THR A 193 -2.89 27.39 11.42
N ILE A 194 -3.16 26.14 11.05
CA ILE A 194 -2.45 25.48 9.96
C ILE A 194 -2.86 26.05 8.60
N SER A 195 -1.92 26.05 7.65
CA SER A 195 -2.26 26.14 6.23
C SER A 195 -2.43 24.73 5.68
N ALA A 196 -3.44 24.51 4.85
CA ALA A 196 -3.74 23.19 4.30
C ALA A 196 -4.03 23.30 2.80
N ILE A 197 -3.26 22.59 1.98
CA ILE A 197 -3.25 22.76 0.53
C ILE A 197 -3.44 21.39 -0.13
N ASP A 198 -4.58 21.21 -0.77
CA ASP A 198 -4.84 20.04 -1.61
C ASP A 198 -4.11 20.19 -2.95
N ILE A 199 -2.93 19.58 -3.02
CA ILE A 199 -2.14 19.54 -4.25
C ILE A 199 -2.64 18.43 -5.19
N GLY A 200 -3.40 17.44 -4.72
CA GLY A 200 -3.96 16.36 -5.54
C GLY A 200 -2.93 15.72 -6.48
N SER A 201 -3.35 15.37 -7.69
CA SER A 201 -2.52 14.71 -8.72
C SER A 201 -1.53 15.64 -9.44
N SER A 202 -1.34 16.88 -8.97
CA SER A 202 -0.60 17.91 -9.69
C SER A 202 0.85 17.52 -9.99
N PHE A 203 1.47 16.76 -9.08
CA PHE A 203 2.88 16.36 -9.16
C PHE A 203 3.07 14.86 -9.43
N ASP A 204 2.01 14.11 -9.72
CA ASP A 204 2.10 12.66 -9.97
C ASP A 204 3.09 12.35 -11.09
N TYR A 205 3.03 13.09 -12.19
CA TYR A 205 3.89 12.81 -13.34
C TYR A 205 5.37 13.08 -13.02
N LEU A 206 5.66 14.15 -12.29
CA LEU A 206 7.00 14.48 -11.82
C LEU A 206 7.53 13.44 -10.80
N CYS A 207 6.66 12.91 -9.93
CA CYS A 207 7.08 11.95 -8.90
C CYS A 207 7.20 10.52 -9.44
N GLN A 208 6.29 10.12 -10.33
CA GLN A 208 6.06 8.72 -10.69
C GLN A 208 6.43 8.39 -12.14
N LYS A 209 6.67 9.40 -13.00
CA LYS A 209 6.74 9.25 -14.47
C LYS A 209 5.47 8.62 -15.07
N ARG A 210 4.35 8.71 -14.35
CA ARG A 210 3.03 8.23 -14.80
C ARG A 210 2.16 9.41 -15.25
N ASN A 211 1.72 9.38 -16.51
CA ASN A 211 0.74 10.35 -16.99
C ASN A 211 -0.67 9.91 -16.55
N THR A 212 -1.24 10.60 -15.56
CA THR A 212 -2.55 10.27 -14.97
C THR A 212 -3.70 11.11 -15.53
N ARG A 213 -3.42 12.11 -16.38
CA ARG A 213 -4.38 13.16 -16.76
C ARG A 213 -4.17 13.69 -18.20
N ASP A 214 -3.74 12.82 -19.12
CA ASP A 214 -3.49 13.15 -20.54
C ASP A 214 -2.69 14.45 -20.73
N ARG A 215 -1.61 14.60 -19.96
CA ARG A 215 -0.78 15.80 -19.95
C ARG A 215 -0.13 16.02 -21.32
N THR A 216 -0.12 17.27 -21.77
CA THR A 216 0.51 17.69 -23.02
C THR A 216 2.04 17.79 -22.91
N HIS A 217 2.55 18.20 -21.76
CA HIS A 217 3.98 18.26 -21.48
C HIS A 217 4.57 16.89 -21.13
N THR A 218 5.80 16.64 -21.59
CA THR A 218 6.56 15.42 -21.29
C THR A 218 7.10 15.43 -19.86
N TYR A 219 7.61 14.28 -19.40
CA TYR A 219 8.30 14.21 -18.12
C TYR A 219 9.50 15.16 -18.09
N GLU A 220 10.31 15.15 -19.15
CA GLU A 220 11.48 16.00 -19.31
C GLU A 220 11.13 17.48 -19.24
N ASP A 221 10.01 17.92 -19.82
CA ASP A 221 9.56 19.32 -19.73
C ASP A 221 9.30 19.73 -18.27
N ILE A 222 8.55 18.89 -17.54
CA ILE A 222 8.23 19.14 -16.12
C ILE A 222 9.50 19.06 -15.26
N TYR A 223 10.34 18.06 -15.49
CA TYR A 223 11.61 17.91 -14.79
C TYR A 223 12.50 19.14 -14.99
N ASN A 224 12.66 19.61 -16.23
CA ASN A 224 13.44 20.79 -16.55
C ASN A 224 12.86 22.06 -15.94
N TYR A 225 11.53 22.21 -15.91
CA TYR A 225 10.86 23.32 -15.25
C TYR A 225 11.20 23.40 -13.75
N TYR A 226 11.24 22.26 -13.06
CA TYR A 226 11.56 22.20 -11.62
C TYR A 226 13.04 21.99 -11.30
N LYS A 227 13.90 21.77 -12.30
CA LYS A 227 15.28 21.29 -12.11
C LYS A 227 16.10 22.06 -11.06
N GLU A 228 15.89 23.36 -10.94
CA GLU A 228 16.56 24.21 -9.95
C GLU A 228 16.12 23.94 -8.49
N LEU A 229 14.92 23.40 -8.27
CA LEU A 229 14.36 23.05 -6.95
C LEU A 229 14.57 21.58 -6.60
N LEU A 230 14.82 20.74 -7.60
CA LEU A 230 15.02 19.30 -7.42
C LEU A 230 16.43 19.02 -6.89
N PRO A 231 16.60 18.10 -5.93
CA PRO A 231 17.93 17.66 -5.53
C PRO A 231 18.65 17.00 -6.70
N THR A 232 19.99 17.04 -6.68
CA THR A 232 20.85 16.41 -7.71
C THR A 232 20.57 14.91 -7.89
N ASN A 233 20.01 14.29 -6.85
CA ASN A 233 19.70 12.88 -6.75
C ASN A 233 18.20 12.59 -6.99
N TRP A 234 17.48 13.51 -7.67
CA TRP A 234 16.06 13.35 -8.00
C TRP A 234 15.78 12.15 -8.91
N GLU A 235 16.65 11.97 -9.90
CA GLU A 235 16.66 10.85 -10.85
C GLU A 235 17.47 9.66 -10.36
N ASP A 236 17.95 9.65 -9.11
CA ASP A 236 18.62 8.47 -8.56
C ASP A 236 17.76 7.26 -8.92
N PRO A 237 18.35 6.25 -9.59
CA PRO A 237 17.61 5.10 -10.08
C PRO A 237 16.79 4.59 -8.90
N LYS A 238 15.48 4.38 -9.15
CA LYS A 238 14.53 3.90 -8.15
C LYS A 238 15.26 2.92 -7.25
N LYS A 239 15.23 3.14 -5.93
CA LYS A 239 15.79 2.20 -4.95
C LYS A 239 15.39 0.81 -5.43
N LYS A 240 16.39 0.02 -5.86
CA LYS A 240 16.15 -1.29 -6.46
C LYS A 240 15.36 -2.09 -5.44
N MET A 241 14.10 -2.36 -5.73
CA MET A 241 13.25 -3.05 -4.77
C MET A 241 13.72 -4.48 -4.66
N ARG A 242 13.79 -4.99 -3.44
CA ARG A 242 14.26 -6.35 -3.16
C ARG A 242 13.19 -7.16 -2.46
N ALA A 243 12.95 -8.37 -2.95
CA ALA A 243 12.03 -9.31 -2.33
C ALA A 243 12.79 -10.53 -1.80
N ALA A 244 12.45 -10.96 -0.59
CA ALA A 244 12.86 -12.25 -0.05
C ALA A 244 11.69 -13.23 -0.16
N ILE A 245 11.91 -14.37 -0.81
CA ILE A 245 10.93 -15.46 -0.89
C ILE A 245 11.39 -16.59 0.03
N CYS A 246 10.65 -16.83 1.10
CA CYS A 246 10.88 -17.88 2.08
C CYS A 246 10.05 -19.11 1.74
N LEU A 247 10.70 -20.13 1.20
CA LEU A 247 10.12 -21.44 0.90
C LEU A 247 10.32 -22.41 2.06
N ARG A 248 9.23 -22.97 2.58
CA ARG A 248 9.26 -24.07 3.54
C ARG A 248 8.59 -25.32 3.03
N GLY A 249 8.78 -26.44 3.72
CA GLY A 249 7.94 -27.61 3.53
C GLY A 249 8.71 -28.90 3.56
N VAL A 250 7.97 -29.99 3.38
CA VAL A 250 8.52 -31.33 3.28
C VAL A 250 8.39 -31.76 1.84
N HIS A 251 9.47 -32.29 1.27
CA HIS A 251 9.41 -32.96 -0.01
C HIS A 251 9.13 -34.44 0.21
N TYR A 252 8.07 -34.99 -0.41
CA TYR A 252 7.77 -36.42 -0.40
C TYR A 252 8.01 -36.99 -1.80
N ILE A 253 9.23 -37.47 -2.08
CA ILE A 253 9.48 -38.21 -3.35
C ILE A 253 8.79 -39.58 -3.26
N GLU A 254 8.77 -40.16 -2.07
CA GLU A 254 8.19 -41.47 -1.82
C GLU A 254 6.76 -41.35 -1.29
N LYS A 255 5.93 -42.29 -1.74
CA LYS A 255 4.50 -42.34 -1.45
C LYS A 255 4.29 -42.67 0.04
N ILE A 256 4.16 -41.66 0.89
CA ILE A 256 3.71 -41.84 2.27
C ILE A 256 2.17 -41.85 2.24
N ASP A 257 1.54 -42.99 2.55
CA ASP A 257 0.09 -43.10 2.75
C ASP A 257 -0.80 -42.53 1.60
N ASN A 258 -0.40 -42.74 0.34
CA ASN A 258 -1.05 -42.20 -0.88
C ASN A 258 -0.84 -40.70 -1.18
N TRP A 259 0.09 -40.02 -0.49
CA TRP A 259 0.44 -38.64 -0.78
C TRP A 259 1.64 -38.61 -1.72
N TYR A 260 1.43 -38.09 -2.93
CA TYR A 260 2.50 -37.80 -3.89
C TYR A 260 2.54 -36.30 -4.12
N VAL A 261 3.63 -35.68 -3.69
CA VAL A 261 3.84 -34.24 -3.80
C VAL A 261 5.12 -34.02 -4.58
N ASN A 262 4.97 -33.73 -5.87
CA ASN A 262 6.08 -33.40 -6.75
C ASN A 262 6.26 -31.88 -6.80
N TYR A 263 7.34 -31.35 -6.23
CA TYR A 263 7.59 -29.90 -6.25
C TYR A 263 7.70 -29.35 -7.68
N LYS A 264 8.11 -30.18 -8.65
CA LYS A 264 8.22 -29.76 -10.06
C LYS A 264 6.89 -29.33 -10.63
N ASP A 265 5.78 -29.89 -10.15
CA ASP A 265 4.42 -29.49 -10.54
C ASP A 265 4.11 -28.04 -10.08
N SER A 266 4.85 -27.53 -9.09
CA SER A 266 4.72 -26.18 -8.52
C SER A 266 5.73 -25.18 -9.09
N LEU A 267 6.89 -25.64 -9.58
CA LEU A 267 7.98 -24.77 -10.02
C LEU A 267 7.58 -23.78 -11.14
N GLU A 268 6.88 -24.26 -12.16
CA GLU A 268 6.38 -23.39 -13.24
C GLU A 268 5.44 -22.31 -12.69
N SER A 269 4.51 -22.71 -11.82
CA SER A 269 3.56 -21.78 -11.20
C SER A 269 4.24 -20.78 -10.27
N PHE A 270 5.26 -21.21 -9.53
CA PHE A 270 6.07 -20.35 -8.68
C PHE A 270 6.72 -19.22 -9.50
N ASN A 271 7.36 -19.57 -10.62
CA ASN A 271 7.97 -18.57 -11.49
C ASN A 271 6.92 -17.66 -12.13
N ASN A 272 5.92 -18.23 -12.78
CA ASN A 272 4.93 -17.49 -13.56
C ASN A 272 4.02 -16.61 -12.70
N TYR A 273 3.74 -17.04 -11.47
CA TYR A 273 2.72 -16.41 -10.65
C TYR A 273 3.26 -15.73 -9.40
N LEU A 274 4.50 -15.96 -8.99
CA LEU A 274 5.12 -15.24 -7.88
C LEU A 274 6.31 -14.39 -8.33
N CYS A 275 7.32 -14.99 -8.98
CA CYS A 275 8.53 -14.26 -9.36
C CYS A 275 8.29 -13.22 -10.46
N GLU A 276 7.64 -13.60 -11.57
CA GLU A 276 7.43 -12.70 -12.71
C GLU A 276 6.54 -11.49 -12.36
N PRO A 277 5.43 -11.64 -11.61
CA PRO A 277 4.66 -10.48 -11.13
C PRO A 277 5.48 -9.52 -10.26
N LEU A 278 6.28 -10.03 -9.33
CA LEU A 278 7.17 -9.18 -8.52
C LEU A 278 8.17 -8.43 -9.41
N LYS A 279 8.76 -9.06 -10.44
CA LYS A 279 9.64 -8.36 -11.38
C LYS A 279 8.91 -7.25 -12.13
N LYS A 280 7.69 -7.49 -12.60
CA LYS A 280 6.85 -6.48 -13.26
C LYS A 280 6.52 -5.30 -12.33
N ASP A 281 6.35 -5.57 -11.04
CA ASP A 281 6.12 -4.57 -9.99
C ASP A 281 7.40 -3.80 -9.59
N GLY A 282 8.55 -4.10 -10.22
CA GLY A 282 9.79 -3.36 -10.06
C GLY A 282 10.78 -3.95 -9.05
N TYR A 283 10.54 -5.18 -8.57
CA TYR A 283 11.50 -5.90 -7.74
C TYR A 283 12.63 -6.45 -8.61
N GLU A 284 13.77 -5.75 -8.62
CA GLU A 284 14.93 -6.09 -9.45
C GLU A 284 15.74 -7.27 -8.89
N GLN A 285 15.65 -7.50 -7.58
CA GLN A 285 16.34 -8.60 -6.91
C GLN A 285 15.34 -9.43 -6.11
N ILE A 286 15.20 -10.69 -6.49
CA ILE A 286 14.34 -11.66 -5.83
C ILE A 286 15.23 -12.81 -5.37
N ASP A 287 15.42 -12.89 -4.06
CA ASP A 287 16.27 -13.91 -3.45
C ASP A 287 15.41 -14.99 -2.81
N VAL A 288 15.70 -16.24 -3.11
CA VAL A 288 14.95 -17.39 -2.59
C VAL A 288 15.69 -18.04 -1.43
N PHE A 289 15.02 -18.10 -0.29
CA PHE A 289 15.46 -18.74 0.94
C PHE A 289 14.67 -20.03 1.09
N MET A 290 15.33 -21.13 1.45
CA MET A 290 14.64 -22.41 1.61
C MET A 290 14.96 -23.05 2.95
N SER A 291 13.92 -23.53 3.63
CA SER A 291 14.07 -24.46 4.75
C SER A 291 13.29 -25.74 4.49
N THR A 292 14.03 -26.84 4.46
CA THR A 292 13.55 -28.19 4.14
C THR A 292 14.45 -29.20 4.85
N TYR A 293 14.25 -30.49 4.61
CA TYR A 293 14.96 -31.61 5.21
C TYR A 293 16.11 -32.06 4.31
N GLU A 294 17.05 -32.79 4.91
CA GLU A 294 18.03 -33.54 4.13
C GLU A 294 17.30 -34.58 3.27
N THR A 295 17.49 -34.52 1.95
CA THR A 295 16.90 -35.46 0.99
C THR A 295 17.85 -35.66 -0.19
N ASN A 296 17.68 -36.75 -0.93
CA ASN A 296 18.46 -37.04 -2.13
C ASN A 296 18.19 -36.09 -3.32
N VAL A 297 17.19 -35.20 -3.24
CA VAL A 297 16.91 -34.15 -4.25
C VAL A 297 17.21 -32.74 -3.76
N LEU A 298 17.89 -32.60 -2.63
CA LEU A 298 18.16 -31.29 -2.03
C LEU A 298 18.92 -30.35 -2.97
N ASP A 299 19.91 -30.88 -3.68
CA ASP A 299 20.66 -30.13 -4.70
C ASP A 299 19.78 -29.73 -5.88
N GLU A 300 18.86 -30.60 -6.29
CA GLU A 300 17.90 -30.33 -7.36
C GLU A 300 16.96 -29.19 -6.96
N LEU A 301 16.38 -29.26 -5.76
CA LEU A 301 15.53 -28.21 -5.19
C LEU A 301 16.26 -26.87 -5.12
N LYS A 302 17.52 -26.88 -4.65
CA LYS A 302 18.34 -25.68 -4.53
C LYS A 302 18.55 -25.02 -5.90
N ASN A 303 18.85 -25.82 -6.92
CA ASN A 303 19.09 -25.35 -8.28
C ASN A 303 17.80 -24.86 -8.95
N ASP A 304 16.72 -25.65 -8.88
CA ASP A 304 15.46 -25.33 -9.54
C ASP A 304 14.83 -24.02 -9.03
N TYR A 305 14.88 -23.79 -7.72
CA TYR A 305 14.37 -22.57 -7.10
C TYR A 305 15.39 -21.43 -7.01
N ASN A 306 16.63 -21.61 -7.50
CA ASN A 306 17.72 -20.64 -7.37
C ASN A 306 17.93 -20.15 -5.93
N VAL A 307 18.03 -21.09 -4.99
CA VAL A 307 18.08 -20.81 -3.56
C VAL A 307 19.42 -20.16 -3.18
N VAL A 308 19.37 -18.93 -2.65
CA VAL A 308 20.55 -18.18 -2.19
C VAL A 308 21.05 -18.66 -0.83
N LYS A 309 20.15 -19.17 0.01
CA LYS A 309 20.47 -19.69 1.34
C LYS A 309 19.55 -20.85 1.68
N LEU A 310 20.15 -21.98 2.03
CA LEU A 310 19.47 -23.20 2.45
C LEU A 310 19.63 -23.37 3.97
N MET A 311 18.54 -23.65 4.66
CA MET A 311 18.48 -23.79 6.12
C MET A 311 17.87 -25.14 6.47
N LEU A 312 18.73 -26.07 6.86
CA LEU A 312 18.30 -27.37 7.36
C LEU A 312 17.96 -27.24 8.85
N PRO A 313 16.75 -27.61 9.26
CA PRO A 313 16.42 -27.64 10.67
C PRO A 313 17.10 -28.82 11.35
N ASP A 314 17.48 -28.62 12.61
CA ASP A 314 18.11 -29.64 13.45
C ASP A 314 17.05 -30.16 14.42
N PHE A 315 16.24 -31.11 13.97
CA PHE A 315 15.25 -31.77 14.82
C PHE A 315 15.19 -33.27 14.56
N ASP A 316 14.74 -33.98 15.59
CA ASP A 316 14.43 -35.40 15.51
C ASP A 316 13.26 -35.61 14.53
N ILE A 317 13.39 -36.55 13.60
CA ILE A 317 12.29 -36.93 12.68
C ILE A 317 11.03 -37.40 13.43
N ASN A 318 11.18 -37.76 14.71
CA ASN A 318 10.10 -38.12 15.62
C ASN A 318 9.49 -36.92 16.38
N ALA A 319 9.99 -35.70 16.17
CA ALA A 319 9.44 -34.49 16.79
C ALA A 319 7.99 -34.22 16.36
N ASP A 320 7.24 -33.50 17.18
CA ASP A 320 5.89 -33.09 16.83
C ASP A 320 5.90 -32.24 15.55
N ARG A 321 4.92 -32.45 14.67
CA ARG A 321 4.75 -31.66 13.43
C ARG A 321 4.69 -30.15 13.69
N GLN A 322 4.22 -29.75 14.87
CA GLN A 322 4.17 -28.34 15.26
C GLN A 322 5.58 -27.76 15.45
N ASP A 323 6.44 -28.45 16.20
CA ASP A 323 7.82 -28.03 16.48
C ASP A 323 8.60 -27.85 15.17
N ILE A 324 8.44 -28.82 14.29
CA ILE A 324 9.01 -28.82 12.94
C ILE A 324 8.61 -27.56 12.15
N THR A 325 7.33 -27.19 12.20
CA THR A 325 6.81 -26.05 11.45
C THR A 325 7.36 -24.73 12.00
N PHE A 326 7.46 -24.60 13.32
CA PHE A 326 8.08 -23.43 13.96
C PHE A 326 9.56 -23.30 13.61
N GLU A 327 10.32 -24.40 13.68
CA GLU A 327 11.74 -24.40 13.32
C GLU A 327 11.97 -23.91 11.89
N HIS A 328 11.15 -24.35 10.92
CA HIS A 328 11.21 -23.83 9.56
C HIS A 328 10.98 -22.33 9.49
N PHE A 329 9.96 -21.80 10.20
CA PHE A 329 9.68 -20.36 10.22
C PHE A 329 10.82 -19.55 10.84
N ILE A 330 11.30 -19.98 12.01
CA ILE A 330 12.39 -19.30 12.74
C ILE A 330 13.61 -19.23 11.84
N ARG A 331 14.05 -20.37 11.30
CA ARG A 331 15.27 -20.44 10.50
C ARG A 331 15.18 -19.65 9.20
N LEU A 332 14.04 -19.72 8.49
CA LEU A 332 13.83 -18.92 7.29
C LEU A 332 13.95 -17.43 7.57
N PHE A 333 13.19 -16.93 8.55
CA PHE A 333 13.13 -15.50 8.82
C PHE A 333 14.44 -14.96 9.42
N GLU A 334 15.09 -15.71 10.32
CA GLU A 334 16.42 -15.36 10.84
C GLU A 334 17.49 -15.47 9.74
N GLY A 335 17.36 -16.43 8.83
CA GLY A 335 18.23 -16.59 7.66
C GLY A 335 18.19 -15.39 6.73
N VAL A 336 17.00 -14.84 6.48
CA VAL A 336 16.81 -13.57 5.74
C VAL A 336 17.54 -12.43 6.44
N VAL A 337 17.32 -12.24 7.75
CA VAL A 337 17.98 -11.17 8.52
C VAL A 337 19.51 -11.32 8.54
N SER A 338 20.01 -12.55 8.62
CA SER A 338 21.46 -12.82 8.54
C SER A 338 22.01 -12.46 7.16
N TYR A 339 21.33 -12.86 6.10
CA TYR A 339 21.76 -12.58 4.72
C TYR A 339 21.75 -11.08 4.40
N GLU A 340 20.77 -10.33 4.89
CA GLU A 340 20.72 -8.87 4.83
C GLU A 340 21.97 -8.22 5.46
N LYS A 341 22.38 -8.71 6.64
CA LYS A 341 23.59 -8.23 7.33
C LYS A 341 24.86 -8.58 6.55
N GLU A 342 24.98 -9.83 6.10
CA GLU A 342 26.12 -10.34 5.34
C GLU A 342 26.36 -9.55 4.05
N ASN A 343 25.29 -9.11 3.39
CA ASN A 343 25.36 -8.41 2.11
C ASN A 343 25.14 -6.88 2.22
N ASN A 344 25.05 -6.34 3.44
CA ASN A 344 24.84 -4.92 3.72
C ASN A 344 23.64 -4.30 2.97
N PHE A 345 22.49 -4.95 3.04
CA PHE A 345 21.24 -4.39 2.54
C PHE A 345 20.01 -4.84 3.33
N LYS A 346 18.85 -4.26 3.01
CA LYS A 346 17.54 -4.75 3.48
C LYS A 346 16.62 -5.05 2.32
N TYR A 347 15.78 -6.06 2.49
CA TYR A 347 14.65 -6.31 1.61
C TYR A 347 13.57 -5.24 1.81
N ASP A 348 12.70 -5.09 0.82
CA ASP A 348 11.51 -4.24 0.92
C ASP A 348 10.27 -5.07 1.22
N PHE A 349 10.26 -6.32 0.74
CA PHE A 349 9.10 -7.21 0.83
C PHE A 349 9.52 -8.64 1.13
N VAL A 350 8.67 -9.35 1.86
CA VAL A 350 8.89 -10.76 2.22
C VAL A 350 7.66 -11.55 1.83
N VAL A 351 7.88 -12.66 1.13
CA VAL A 351 6.86 -13.66 0.83
C VAL A 351 7.22 -14.94 1.56
N SER A 352 6.29 -15.54 2.29
CA SER A 352 6.47 -16.82 2.96
C SER A 352 5.45 -17.81 2.42
N THR A 353 5.92 -18.88 1.78
CA THR A 353 5.05 -19.90 1.20
C THR A 353 5.70 -21.28 1.33
N ARG A 354 5.01 -22.31 0.85
CA ARG A 354 5.60 -23.64 0.71
C ARG A 354 6.05 -23.88 -0.73
N PHE A 355 7.12 -24.66 -0.92
CA PHE A 355 7.62 -24.99 -2.27
C PHE A 355 6.80 -26.07 -2.99
N ASP A 356 5.86 -26.71 -2.29
CA ASP A 356 4.93 -27.68 -2.85
C ASP A 356 3.55 -27.10 -3.16
N VAL A 357 3.42 -25.78 -3.06
CA VAL A 357 2.19 -25.04 -3.35
C VAL A 357 2.20 -24.66 -4.83
N LYS A 358 1.32 -25.31 -5.60
CA LYS A 358 1.07 -24.93 -6.98
C LYS A 358 0.14 -23.73 -7.02
N PHE A 359 0.55 -22.62 -7.60
CA PHE A 359 -0.34 -21.48 -7.82
C PHE A 359 -1.11 -21.72 -9.13
N ASN A 360 -2.43 -21.47 -9.19
CA ASN A 360 -3.16 -21.51 -10.49
C ASN A 360 -3.50 -20.13 -11.04
N TRP A 361 -2.99 -19.05 -10.43
CA TRP A 361 -3.32 -17.69 -10.84
C TRP A 361 -2.11 -16.76 -10.63
N PRO A 362 -1.85 -15.82 -11.57
CA PRO A 362 -0.83 -14.81 -11.38
C PRO A 362 -1.13 -13.89 -10.20
N ILE A 363 -0.08 -13.46 -9.48
CA ILE A 363 -0.20 -12.34 -8.52
C ILE A 363 -0.65 -11.04 -9.20
N ASP A 364 -0.41 -10.84 -10.50
CA ASP A 364 -0.84 -9.63 -11.21
C ASP A 364 -2.25 -9.73 -11.85
N ASN A 365 -3.05 -10.77 -11.56
CA ASN A 365 -4.35 -10.94 -12.20
C ASN A 365 -5.39 -9.90 -11.71
N PRO A 366 -5.90 -9.02 -12.59
CA PRO A 366 -6.75 -7.89 -12.19
C PRO A 366 -8.17 -8.27 -11.75
N ASN A 367 -8.59 -9.53 -11.84
CA ASN A 367 -9.96 -9.96 -11.50
C ASN A 367 -10.05 -10.80 -10.22
N LYS A 368 -8.95 -11.02 -9.48
CA LYS A 368 -8.93 -11.93 -8.32
C LYS A 368 -7.98 -11.44 -7.21
N LEU A 369 -7.98 -12.18 -6.10
CA LEU A 369 -7.25 -12.10 -4.81
C LEU A 369 -6.21 -10.98 -4.59
N TYR A 370 -5.35 -10.71 -5.58
CA TYR A 370 -4.14 -9.92 -5.43
C TYR A 370 -4.30 -8.43 -5.68
N LYS A 371 -5.39 -7.96 -6.32
CA LYS A 371 -5.78 -6.53 -6.23
C LYS A 371 -6.01 -6.06 -4.80
N LYS A 372 -6.14 -6.99 -3.85
CA LYS A 372 -6.24 -6.67 -2.43
C LYS A 372 -4.89 -6.59 -1.74
N VAL A 373 -3.77 -7.03 -2.32
CA VAL A 373 -2.47 -6.98 -1.63
C VAL A 373 -2.16 -5.52 -1.30
N ASP A 374 -2.14 -5.21 -0.01
CA ASP A 374 -1.69 -3.93 0.48
C ASP A 374 -0.23 -4.10 0.88
N TYR A 375 0.67 -3.55 0.07
CA TYR A 375 2.13 -3.60 0.27
C TYR A 375 2.59 -2.90 1.55
N ASN A 376 1.71 -2.23 2.29
CA ASN A 376 1.97 -1.61 3.58
C ASN A 376 1.44 -2.40 4.77
N MET A 377 0.66 -3.45 4.53
CA MET A 377 0.01 -4.28 5.54
C MET A 377 0.55 -5.70 5.53
N PHE A 378 0.30 -6.44 6.62
CA PHE A 378 0.58 -7.87 6.63
C PHE A 378 -0.56 -8.61 5.92
N ASN A 379 -0.27 -9.25 4.78
CA ASN A 379 -1.26 -9.94 3.96
C ASN A 379 -1.32 -11.42 4.32
N ILE A 380 -2.51 -11.88 4.67
CA ILE A 380 -2.81 -13.29 4.96
C ILE A 380 -3.87 -13.74 3.96
N THR A 381 -3.69 -14.92 3.36
CA THR A 381 -4.66 -15.45 2.39
C THR A 381 -6.06 -15.48 2.96
N TYR A 382 -6.24 -16.07 4.14
CA TYR A 382 -7.54 -16.35 4.73
C TYR A 382 -7.45 -16.61 6.24
N ILE A 383 -8.54 -16.31 6.96
CA ILE A 383 -8.78 -16.72 8.35
C ILE A 383 -9.96 -17.69 8.42
N HIS A 384 -9.70 -18.91 8.88
CA HIS A 384 -10.70 -19.94 9.14
C HIS A 384 -11.76 -19.42 10.14
N PRO A 385 -13.04 -19.83 10.11
CA PRO A 385 -14.03 -19.33 11.06
C PRO A 385 -13.77 -19.73 12.51
N TYR A 386 -12.81 -20.64 12.73
CA TYR A 386 -12.31 -20.99 14.05
C TYR A 386 -11.22 -20.02 14.55
N GLY A 387 -10.93 -18.95 13.80
CA GLY A 387 -9.93 -17.95 14.15
C GLY A 387 -8.49 -18.35 13.83
N HIS A 388 -8.27 -19.30 12.91
CA HIS A 388 -6.93 -19.76 12.52
C HIS A 388 -6.54 -19.19 11.16
N CYS A 389 -5.36 -18.59 11.01
CA CYS A 389 -4.89 -18.14 9.71
C CYS A 389 -4.31 -19.31 8.90
N ASP A 390 -4.50 -19.27 7.58
CA ASP A 390 -3.77 -20.16 6.68
C ASP A 390 -2.27 -19.90 6.76
N ASP A 391 -1.49 -20.96 6.74
CA ASP A 391 -0.02 -20.93 6.75
C ASP A 391 0.54 -21.34 5.38
N CYS A 392 -0.22 -21.26 4.29
CA CYS A 392 0.30 -21.58 2.96
C CYS A 392 0.94 -20.37 2.28
N LEU A 393 0.44 -19.14 2.50
CA LEU A 393 1.00 -17.92 1.87
C LEU A 393 0.83 -16.69 2.76
N TRP A 394 1.94 -16.05 3.11
CA TRP A 394 1.99 -14.72 3.75
C TRP A 394 2.79 -13.76 2.87
N LEU A 395 2.33 -12.53 2.74
CA LEU A 395 3.07 -11.47 2.04
C LEU A 395 3.09 -10.21 2.89
N PHE A 396 4.26 -9.66 3.17
CA PHE A 396 4.34 -8.53 4.09
C PHE A 396 5.54 -7.62 3.83
N PRO A 397 5.39 -6.30 4.11
CA PRO A 397 6.51 -5.37 4.15
C PRO A 397 7.62 -5.86 5.07
N ARG A 398 8.87 -5.69 4.66
CA ARG A 398 10.05 -6.09 5.47
C ARG A 398 10.04 -5.52 6.90
N LYS A 399 9.45 -4.34 7.13
CA LYS A 399 9.33 -3.72 8.47
C LYS A 399 8.64 -4.61 9.52
N HIS A 400 7.86 -5.61 9.11
CA HIS A 400 7.18 -6.54 10.03
C HIS A 400 8.00 -7.80 10.35
N LEU A 401 9.14 -8.04 9.70
CA LEU A 401 9.87 -9.31 9.82
C LEU A 401 10.40 -9.57 11.24
N GLU A 402 11.00 -8.58 11.91
CA GLU A 402 11.52 -8.78 13.27
C GLU A 402 10.42 -9.03 14.29
N GLU A 403 9.27 -8.40 14.12
CA GLU A 403 8.11 -8.64 14.97
C GLU A 403 7.53 -10.04 14.72
N LEU A 404 7.43 -10.45 13.46
CA LEU A 404 7.01 -11.79 13.09
C LEU A 404 7.92 -12.84 13.73
N ILE A 405 9.24 -12.67 13.66
CA ILE A 405 10.23 -13.56 14.32
C ILE A 405 9.94 -13.66 15.82
N LYS A 406 9.70 -12.53 16.50
CA LYS A 406 9.35 -12.53 17.93
C LYS A 406 8.04 -13.27 18.20
N GLY A 407 7.02 -13.08 17.36
CA GLY A 407 5.74 -13.77 17.45
C GLY A 407 5.86 -15.28 17.28
N VAL A 408 6.65 -15.73 16.31
CA VAL A 408 6.94 -17.15 16.06
C VAL A 408 7.66 -17.77 17.28
N HIS A 409 8.70 -17.12 17.80
CA HIS A 409 9.40 -17.56 19.02
C HIS A 409 8.47 -17.61 20.24
N TYR A 410 7.59 -16.62 20.40
CA TYR A 410 6.62 -16.60 21.49
C TYR A 410 5.66 -17.79 21.41
N LEU A 411 5.08 -18.03 20.24
CA LEU A 411 4.14 -19.14 20.04
C LEU A 411 4.80 -20.49 20.28
N TYR A 412 6.03 -20.67 19.79
CA TYR A 412 6.81 -21.89 19.98
C TYR A 412 7.06 -22.17 21.47
N ARG A 413 7.56 -21.18 22.23
CA ARG A 413 7.83 -21.33 23.68
C ARG A 413 6.59 -21.60 24.54
N ASN A 414 5.40 -21.28 24.04
CA ASN A 414 4.14 -21.48 24.74
C ASN A 414 3.37 -22.69 24.21
N ASN A 415 4.00 -23.60 23.45
CA ASN A 415 3.36 -24.78 22.85
C ASN A 415 2.05 -24.45 22.11
N SER A 416 2.04 -23.32 21.41
CA SER A 416 0.90 -22.87 20.61
C SER A 416 1.00 -23.40 19.18
N VAL A 417 0.04 -23.06 18.32
CA VAL A 417 0.05 -23.48 16.90
C VAL A 417 0.45 -22.33 15.97
N PRO A 418 1.17 -22.59 14.86
CA PRO A 418 1.57 -21.54 13.92
C PRO A 418 0.41 -20.73 13.34
N PHE A 419 -0.78 -21.31 13.25
CA PHE A 419 -2.00 -20.65 12.74
C PHE A 419 -2.51 -19.49 13.62
N ARG A 420 -1.90 -19.26 14.78
CA ARG A 420 -2.18 -18.12 15.68
C ARG A 420 -1.19 -16.98 15.51
N ILE A 421 -0.28 -17.04 14.53
CA ILE A 421 0.74 -15.98 14.34
C ILE A 421 0.12 -14.60 14.12
N HIS A 422 -1.04 -14.53 13.48
CA HIS A 422 -1.79 -13.30 13.23
C HIS A 422 -2.21 -12.58 14.52
N GLU A 423 -2.29 -13.27 15.66
CA GLU A 423 -2.57 -12.68 16.98
C GLU A 423 -1.37 -11.89 17.54
N HIS A 424 -0.17 -12.15 17.01
CA HIS A 424 1.10 -11.59 17.48
C HIS A 424 1.73 -10.61 16.50
N ILE A 425 1.05 -10.30 15.39
CA ILE A 425 1.48 -9.29 14.42
C ILE A 425 0.74 -8.00 14.73
N THR A 426 1.47 -6.87 14.83
CA THR A 426 0.86 -5.54 14.96
C THR A 426 -0.09 -5.27 13.80
N LYS A 427 -1.34 -4.95 14.16
CA LYS A 427 -2.38 -4.55 13.22
C LYS A 427 -1.96 -3.25 12.51
N PRO A 428 -2.27 -3.11 11.21
CA PRO A 428 -3.39 -3.78 10.53
C PRO A 428 -2.99 -4.98 9.63
N ILE A 429 -3.83 -6.02 9.64
CA ILE A 429 -3.72 -7.23 8.79
C ILE A 429 -4.72 -7.11 7.65
N ASN A 430 -4.29 -7.43 6.43
CA ASN A 430 -5.13 -7.49 5.26
C ASN A 430 -5.43 -8.95 4.89
N TYR A 431 -6.71 -9.34 4.90
CA TYR A 431 -7.13 -10.67 4.50
C TYR A 431 -7.51 -10.69 3.02
N LEU A 432 -6.79 -11.49 2.22
CA LEU A 432 -6.97 -11.51 0.78
C LEU A 432 -8.30 -12.18 0.37
N CYS A 433 -8.82 -13.10 1.19
CA CYS A 433 -10.09 -13.80 0.97
C CYS A 433 -11.15 -13.38 1.98
N ASP A 434 -12.39 -13.32 1.49
CA ASP A 434 -13.57 -13.13 2.34
C ASP A 434 -14.04 -14.47 2.91
N VAL A 435 -14.64 -14.45 4.11
CA VAL A 435 -14.92 -15.69 4.88
C VAL A 435 -16.01 -16.57 4.28
N SER A 436 -16.75 -16.03 3.31
CA SER A 436 -17.95 -16.63 2.72
C SER A 436 -17.69 -17.70 1.65
N VAL A 437 -16.46 -17.87 1.15
CA VAL A 437 -16.17 -18.85 0.08
C VAL A 437 -15.74 -20.19 0.68
N PHE A 438 -16.70 -20.92 1.25
CA PHE A 438 -16.48 -22.24 1.85
C PHE A 438 -16.41 -23.35 0.80
N GLY A 439 -15.20 -23.82 0.52
CA GLY A 439 -14.92 -25.12 -0.08
C GLY A 439 -13.44 -25.41 0.12
N SER A 440 -13.13 -26.57 0.69
CA SER A 440 -11.82 -27.00 1.21
C SER A 440 -10.59 -26.25 0.66
N GLY A 441 -10.28 -25.12 1.33
CA GLY A 441 -9.02 -24.39 1.60
C GLY A 441 -7.85 -24.32 0.60
N ILE A 442 -7.80 -25.19 -0.40
CA ILE A 442 -6.64 -25.52 -1.20
C ILE A 442 -7.12 -25.61 -2.66
N GLU A 443 -8.14 -26.43 -2.95
CA GLU A 443 -8.65 -26.63 -4.31
C GLU A 443 -9.33 -25.38 -4.91
N ASN A 444 -10.03 -24.59 -4.10
CA ASN A 444 -10.69 -23.35 -4.55
C ASN A 444 -9.72 -22.20 -4.85
N TYR A 445 -8.49 -22.28 -4.36
CA TYR A 445 -7.48 -21.20 -4.49
C TYR A 445 -6.46 -21.50 -5.58
N GLY A 446 -6.68 -22.59 -6.30
CA GLY A 446 -5.73 -23.08 -7.26
C GLY A 446 -4.49 -23.74 -6.66
N LEU A 447 -4.46 -23.92 -5.33
CA LEU A 447 -3.44 -24.68 -4.66
C LEU A 447 -3.88 -26.13 -4.68
N THR A 448 -3.52 -26.93 -5.68
CA THR A 448 -3.91 -28.34 -5.64
C THR A 448 -2.89 -29.14 -4.84
N ARG A 449 -3.26 -29.58 -3.63
CA ARG A 449 -2.71 -30.86 -3.14
C ARG A 449 -3.42 -31.96 -3.91
N LYS A 450 -2.69 -32.79 -4.66
CA LYS A 450 -3.29 -33.96 -5.33
C LYS A 450 -4.18 -34.69 -4.31
N SER A 451 -5.47 -34.74 -4.63
CA SER A 451 -6.56 -35.22 -3.78
C SER A 451 -6.23 -36.58 -3.17
N ARG A 452 -6.58 -36.76 -1.89
CA ARG A 452 -6.69 -38.08 -1.27
C ARG A 452 -7.50 -38.99 -2.18
N SER A 453 -6.92 -40.10 -2.63
CA SER A 453 -7.69 -41.17 -3.24
C SER A 453 -8.67 -41.70 -2.19
N ASN A 454 -9.96 -41.41 -2.40
CA ASN A 454 -11.15 -42.01 -1.79
C ASN A 454 -11.37 -41.81 -0.26
N PRO A 455 -12.34 -40.99 0.18
CA PRO A 455 -12.72 -40.85 1.60
C PRO A 455 -13.32 -42.11 2.26
N LYS A 456 -13.59 -43.18 1.50
CA LYS A 456 -14.35 -44.34 1.97
C LYS A 456 -13.59 -45.32 2.89
N GLU A 457 -12.28 -45.17 3.09
CA GLU A 457 -11.49 -46.11 3.92
C GLU A 457 -11.26 -45.65 5.37
N ARG A 458 -11.95 -44.59 5.84
CA ARG A 458 -11.91 -44.18 7.25
C ARG A 458 -13.09 -44.73 8.05
N TYR A 459 -13.18 -46.05 8.12
CA TYR A 459 -13.82 -46.74 9.24
C TYR A 459 -12.87 -47.84 9.69
N ARG A 460 -12.07 -47.56 10.72
CA ARG A 460 -11.51 -48.63 11.55
C ARG A 460 -12.62 -49.05 12.52
N PRO A 461 -13.10 -50.30 12.50
CA PRO A 461 -13.85 -50.81 13.63
C PRO A 461 -12.91 -50.90 14.84
N ASN A 462 -13.49 -50.67 16.03
CA ASN A 462 -12.82 -50.63 17.33
C ASN A 462 -11.85 -51.79 17.58
#